data_AF-A0A0G4HCJ3-F1
#
_entry.id   AF-A0A0G4HCJ3-F1
#
_cell.length_a   1.000
_cell.length_b   1.000
_cell.length_c   1.000
_cell.angle_alpha   90.00
_cell.angle_beta   90.00
_cell.angle_gamma   90.00
#
_symmetry.space_group_name_H-M   'P 1'
#
loop_
_entity.id
_entity.type
_entity.pdbx_description
1 polymer ?
#
loop_
_entity_poly.entity_id
_entity_poly.type
_entity_poly.pdbx_seq_one_letter_code
_entity_poly.pdbx_strand_id
1 'polypeptide(L)'
;MFSSQKIFYKRLQEWETSFVSSLHSQIKMIGKVLEVEKTDESYEAAAAVAADSTVTSLLPDDAAVLDGLERSSSDFMKMLRGEFSSVVGRFMKIDLGALFAAGIGEVIRSFRAVDEQTLQNELMKFICSDLLLHESSVEHINSESDGEDFCLCLKVGARVGANVDGLVDGKTALMQAICATNMDVMKMVAEEGTDLKVKAGEAQPEPESNRDQPTTDFDQWLVRDRLNVLQIASRSTELYDLMPANLNDHLERLFNFSY
;
A
#
# COMPACT_ATOMS: atom_id res chain seq x y z
N MET A 1 -33.65 6.83 21.56
CA MET A 1 -32.28 6.70 21.01
C MET A 1 -31.32 7.78 21.51
N PHE A 2 -31.73 9.06 21.64
CA PHE A 2 -30.85 10.16 22.10
C PHE A 2 -30.28 10.02 23.53
N SER A 3 -30.90 9.23 24.41
CA SER A 3 -30.43 9.06 25.80
C SER A 3 -29.09 8.29 25.86
N SER A 4 -28.94 7.21 25.07
CA SER A 4 -27.75 6.36 25.09
C SER A 4 -26.49 7.08 24.56
N GLN A 5 -26.64 7.94 23.55
CA GLN A 5 -25.53 8.74 23.02
C GLN A 5 -25.01 9.76 24.03
N LYS A 6 -25.92 10.45 24.74
CA LYS A 6 -25.53 11.40 25.80
C LYS A 6 -24.78 10.71 26.94
N ILE A 7 -25.24 9.52 27.34
CA ILE A 7 -24.56 8.71 28.37
C ILE A 7 -23.17 8.30 27.90
N PHE A 8 -23.04 7.81 26.65
CA PHE A 8 -21.75 7.45 26.08
C PHE A 8 -20.77 8.63 26.04
N TYR A 9 -21.22 9.78 25.54
CA TYR A 9 -20.41 11.00 25.46
C TYR A 9 -19.94 11.47 26.84
N LYS A 10 -20.83 11.48 27.83
CA LYS A 10 -20.48 11.81 29.21
C LYS A 10 -19.40 10.87 29.76
N ARG A 11 -19.56 9.55 29.56
CA ARG A 11 -18.58 8.56 30.01
C ARG A 11 -17.24 8.72 29.29
N LEU A 12 -17.24 9.08 28.00
CA LEU A 12 -16.02 9.35 27.24
C LEU A 12 -15.28 10.57 27.80
N GLN A 13 -15.98 11.65 28.15
CA GLN A 13 -15.40 12.83 28.79
C GLN A 13 -14.85 12.53 30.19
N GLU A 14 -15.59 11.78 31.00
CA GLU A 14 -15.14 11.33 32.33
C GLU A 14 -13.87 10.46 32.22
N TRP A 15 -13.81 9.60 31.21
CA TRP A 15 -12.62 8.79 30.93
C TRP A 15 -11.43 9.65 30.47
N GLU A 16 -11.64 10.59 29.55
CA GLU A 16 -10.60 11.52 29.07
C GLU A 16 -10.00 12.34 30.22
N THR A 17 -10.84 12.94 31.06
CA THR A 17 -10.38 13.72 32.22
C THR A 17 -9.61 12.86 33.22
N SER A 18 -10.07 11.65 33.50
CA SER A 18 -9.37 10.70 34.38
C SER A 18 -8.01 10.31 33.81
N PHE A 19 -7.95 9.98 32.51
CA PHE A 19 -6.73 9.58 31.83
C PHE A 19 -5.68 10.70 31.80
N VAL A 20 -6.07 11.92 31.39
CA VAL A 20 -5.20 13.09 31.35
C VAL A 20 -4.70 13.45 32.75
N SER A 21 -5.57 13.43 33.75
CA SER A 21 -5.17 13.72 35.13
C SER A 21 -4.18 12.69 35.67
N SER A 22 -4.35 11.40 35.33
CA SER A 22 -3.44 10.33 35.74
C SER A 22 -2.06 10.51 35.12
N LEU A 23 -1.98 10.71 33.81
CA LEU A 23 -0.72 10.97 33.10
C LEU A 23 -0.01 12.22 33.63
N HIS A 24 -0.74 13.33 33.80
CA HIS A 24 -0.17 14.56 34.33
C HIS A 24 0.40 14.37 35.75
N SER A 25 -0.30 13.60 36.59
CA SER A 25 0.16 13.29 37.94
C SER A 25 1.45 12.45 37.93
N GLN A 26 1.58 11.49 37.01
CA GLN A 26 2.80 10.68 36.88
C GLN A 26 3.98 11.52 36.40
N ILE A 27 3.79 12.34 35.36
CA ILE A 27 4.81 13.25 34.84
C ILE A 27 5.28 14.21 35.94
N LYS A 28 4.34 14.78 36.71
CA LYS A 28 4.64 15.66 37.83
C LYS A 28 5.41 14.96 38.95
N MET A 29 5.10 13.69 39.23
CA MET A 29 5.83 12.90 40.24
C MET A 29 7.28 12.68 39.81
N ILE A 30 7.50 12.26 38.56
CA ILE A 30 8.85 12.06 37.99
C ILE A 30 9.64 13.37 38.03
N GLY A 31 9.02 14.48 37.61
CA GLY A 31 9.65 15.81 37.66
C GLY A 31 10.10 16.20 39.07
N LYS A 32 9.29 15.92 40.11
CA LYS A 32 9.67 16.18 41.50
C LYS A 32 10.83 15.32 41.99
N VAL A 33 10.88 14.05 41.60
CA VAL A 33 12.00 13.17 41.96
C VAL A 33 13.31 13.71 41.37
N LEU A 34 13.26 14.13 40.10
CA LEU A 34 14.41 14.74 39.41
C LEU A 34 14.80 16.12 39.93
N GLU A 35 13.88 16.87 40.56
CA GLU A 35 14.19 18.15 41.21
C GLU A 35 14.90 17.95 42.56
N VAL A 36 14.49 16.97 43.36
CA VAL A 36 15.11 16.69 44.67
C VAL A 36 16.59 16.33 44.53
N GLU A 37 16.91 15.52 43.52
CA GLU A 37 18.28 15.09 43.22
C GLU A 37 19.22 16.27 42.90
N LYS A 38 18.70 17.37 42.37
CA LYS A 38 19.49 18.58 42.07
C LYS A 38 19.80 19.42 43.31
N THR A 39 18.97 19.35 44.35
CA THR A 39 19.10 20.23 45.52
C THR A 39 20.15 19.76 46.53
N ASP A 40 20.38 18.46 46.65
CA ASP A 40 21.33 17.92 47.64
C ASP A 40 22.80 18.21 47.28
N GLU A 41 23.10 18.50 46.01
CA GLU A 41 24.43 18.91 45.56
C GLU A 41 24.83 20.34 45.98
N SER A 42 23.88 21.16 46.47
CA SER A 42 24.13 22.59 46.73
C SER A 42 24.70 22.91 48.13
N TYR A 43 24.70 21.98 49.09
CA TYR A 43 25.02 22.29 50.49
C TYR A 43 26.42 21.88 50.97
N GLU A 44 27.24 21.21 50.15
CA GLU A 44 28.62 20.83 50.52
C GLU A 44 29.71 21.74 49.90
N ALA A 45 29.35 22.77 49.13
CA ALA A 45 30.32 23.60 48.39
C ALA A 45 30.99 24.73 49.21
N ALA A 46 30.87 24.76 50.54
CA ALA A 46 31.46 25.83 51.36
C ALA A 46 32.83 25.49 51.98
N ALA A 47 33.34 24.26 51.86
CA ALA A 47 34.63 23.91 52.45
C ALA A 47 35.48 22.98 51.56
N ALA A 48 36.35 23.65 50.79
CA ALA A 48 37.65 23.17 50.29
C ALA A 48 37.74 22.50 48.90
N VAL A 49 38.27 23.31 47.98
CA VAL A 49 39.40 23.02 47.07
C VAL A 49 39.19 22.00 45.94
N ALA A 50 39.04 22.58 44.75
CA ALA A 50 39.67 22.24 43.47
C ALA A 50 40.02 20.76 43.16
N ALA A 51 39.49 20.34 42.00
CA ALA A 51 39.89 19.20 41.18
C ALA A 51 39.23 17.85 41.51
N ASP A 52 37.91 17.77 41.35
CA ASP A 52 37.32 16.77 40.44
C ASP A 52 35.87 17.16 40.20
N SER A 53 35.59 17.85 39.08
CA SER A 53 34.21 18.15 38.69
C SER A 53 33.60 16.88 38.10
N THR A 54 33.20 15.94 38.96
CA THR A 54 32.31 14.85 38.59
C THR A 54 30.95 15.46 38.30
N VAL A 55 30.82 16.01 37.10
CA VAL A 55 29.53 16.32 36.48
C VAL A 55 28.71 15.06 36.59
N THR A 56 27.63 15.10 37.37
CA THR A 56 26.61 14.06 37.48
C THR A 56 25.94 13.96 36.10
N SER A 57 26.64 13.34 35.16
CA SER A 57 26.16 13.05 33.83
C SER A 57 25.00 12.10 34.02
N LEU A 58 23.80 12.54 33.64
CA LEU A 58 22.64 11.68 33.44
C LEU A 58 23.12 10.36 32.87
N LEU A 59 22.85 9.26 33.58
CA LEU A 59 23.34 7.97 33.12
C LEU A 59 22.70 7.72 31.75
N PRO A 60 23.45 7.19 30.78
CA PRO A 60 22.90 6.80 29.49
C PRO A 60 21.69 5.86 29.62
N ASP A 61 21.55 5.18 30.77
CA ASP A 61 20.40 4.35 31.14
C ASP A 61 19.09 5.15 31.24
N ASP A 62 19.11 6.40 31.71
CA ASP A 62 17.90 7.24 31.86
C ASP A 62 17.34 7.67 30.51
N ALA A 63 18.22 7.98 29.55
CA ALA A 63 17.83 8.29 28.18
C ALA A 63 17.17 7.07 27.51
N ALA A 64 17.70 5.86 27.74
CA ALA A 64 17.12 4.64 27.20
C ALA A 64 15.71 4.35 27.77
N VAL A 65 15.44 4.71 29.04
CA VAL A 65 14.11 4.59 29.65
C VAL A 65 13.11 5.55 28.98
N LEU A 66 13.51 6.79 28.69
CA LEU A 66 12.66 7.75 27.97
C LEU A 66 12.34 7.29 26.55
N ASP A 67 13.34 6.78 25.81
CA ASP A 67 13.12 6.20 24.48
C ASP A 67 12.17 4.99 24.53
N GLY A 68 12.29 4.16 25.57
CA GLY A 68 11.39 3.03 25.82
C GLY A 68 9.95 3.48 26.09
N LEU A 69 9.78 4.55 26.88
CA LEU A 69 8.49 5.16 27.16
C LEU A 69 7.87 5.77 25.90
N GLU A 70 8.65 6.45 25.06
CA GLU A 70 8.19 7.02 23.80
C GLU A 70 7.66 5.93 22.86
N ARG A 71 8.44 4.85 22.64
CA ARG A 71 8.00 3.71 21.83
C ARG A 71 6.72 3.09 22.37
N SER A 72 6.66 2.84 23.68
CA SER A 72 5.49 2.26 24.34
C SER A 72 4.24 3.14 24.19
N SER A 73 4.41 4.46 24.31
CA SER A 73 3.32 5.42 24.14
C SER A 73 2.81 5.44 22.69
N SER A 74 3.70 5.33 21.71
CA SER A 74 3.34 5.26 20.29
C SER A 74 2.52 4.02 19.97
N ASP A 75 2.94 2.85 20.47
CA ASP A 75 2.21 1.60 20.25
C ASP A 75 0.87 1.58 20.97
N PHE A 76 0.81 2.11 22.20
CA PHE A 76 -0.45 2.33 22.90
C PHE A 76 -1.40 3.25 22.11
N MET A 77 -0.89 4.33 21.52
CA MET A 77 -1.70 5.25 20.70
C MET A 77 -2.18 4.61 19.40
N LYS A 78 -1.39 3.72 18.77
CA LYS A 78 -1.85 2.92 17.62
C LYS A 78 -2.99 1.99 18.01
N MET A 79 -2.86 1.30 19.15
CA MET A 79 -3.91 0.43 19.69
C MET A 79 -5.20 1.22 19.96
N LEU A 80 -5.10 2.34 20.68
CA LEU A 80 -6.26 3.21 20.94
C LEU A 80 -6.90 3.69 19.64
N ARG A 81 -6.10 4.09 18.64
CA ARG A 81 -6.62 4.51 17.33
C ARG A 81 -7.40 3.39 16.65
N GLY A 82 -6.91 2.15 16.72
CA GLY A 82 -7.63 0.98 16.22
C GLY A 82 -9.01 0.83 16.87
N GLU A 83 -9.08 0.81 18.19
CA GLU A 83 -10.34 0.68 18.94
C GLU A 83 -11.29 1.85 18.68
N PHE A 84 -10.79 3.08 18.70
CA PHE A 84 -11.61 4.26 18.42
C PHE A 84 -12.07 4.32 16.96
N SER A 85 -11.30 3.85 15.99
CA SER A 85 -11.71 3.86 14.58
C SER A 85 -13.00 3.06 14.36
N SER A 86 -13.16 1.94 15.07
CA SER A 86 -14.39 1.13 15.07
C SER A 86 -15.58 1.85 15.70
N VAL A 87 -15.34 2.63 16.76
CA VAL A 87 -16.39 3.47 17.37
C VAL A 87 -16.76 4.62 16.44
N VAL A 88 -15.78 5.37 15.95
CA VAL A 88 -15.96 6.53 15.07
C VAL A 88 -16.69 6.11 13.80
N GLY A 89 -16.32 5.00 13.16
CA GLY A 89 -16.98 4.50 11.97
C GLY A 89 -18.49 4.22 12.15
N ARG A 90 -18.93 3.88 13.37
CA ARG A 90 -20.36 3.67 13.67
C ARG A 90 -21.16 4.96 13.86
N PHE A 91 -20.51 6.04 14.26
CA PHE A 91 -21.17 7.32 14.55
C PHE A 91 -20.92 8.40 13.51
N MET A 92 -19.91 8.22 12.65
CA MET A 92 -19.59 9.12 11.57
C MET A 92 -20.64 8.98 10.48
N LYS A 93 -21.59 9.92 10.46
CA LYS A 93 -22.43 10.17 9.29
C LYS A 93 -21.74 11.22 8.45
N ILE A 94 -21.25 10.81 7.28
CA ILE A 94 -20.75 11.76 6.29
C ILE A 94 -21.98 12.44 5.69
N ASP A 95 -22.13 13.74 5.93
CA ASP A 95 -23.14 14.53 5.23
C ASP A 95 -22.69 14.76 3.79
N LEU A 96 -23.15 13.89 2.89
CA LEU A 96 -22.91 14.02 1.46
C LEU A 96 -23.74 15.15 0.84
N GLY A 97 -24.72 15.72 1.55
CA GLY A 97 -25.61 16.76 1.03
C GLY A 97 -24.85 18.00 0.53
N ALA A 98 -23.84 18.43 1.29
CA ALA A 98 -22.96 19.54 0.87
C ALA A 98 -22.14 19.20 -0.38
N LEU A 99 -21.64 17.95 -0.49
CA LEU A 99 -20.93 17.45 -1.67
C LEU A 99 -21.85 17.39 -2.91
N PHE A 100 -23.08 16.89 -2.74
CA PHE A 100 -24.08 16.87 -3.82
C PHE A 100 -24.51 18.27 -4.24
N ALA A 101 -24.72 19.19 -3.30
CA ALA A 101 -25.06 20.58 -3.58
C ALA A 101 -23.93 21.33 -4.32
N ALA A 102 -22.68 20.96 -4.07
CA ALA A 102 -21.51 21.46 -4.80
C ALA A 102 -21.34 20.84 -6.19
N GLY A 103 -22.26 19.96 -6.65
CA GLY A 103 -22.16 19.28 -7.94
C GLY A 103 -21.16 18.11 -7.98
N ILE A 104 -20.44 17.85 -6.89
CA ILE A 104 -19.47 16.75 -6.80
C ILE A 104 -20.16 15.39 -6.91
N GLY A 105 -21.43 15.31 -6.53
CA GLY A 105 -22.24 14.11 -6.72
C GLY A 105 -22.36 13.66 -8.18
N GLU A 106 -22.46 14.59 -9.13
CA GLU A 106 -22.50 14.25 -10.56
C GLU A 106 -21.14 13.79 -11.05
N VAL A 107 -20.05 14.36 -10.54
CA VAL A 107 -18.68 13.87 -10.80
C VAL A 107 -18.54 12.43 -10.26
N ILE A 108 -19.01 12.17 -9.05
CA ILE A 108 -18.96 10.82 -8.47
C ILE A 108 -19.79 9.82 -9.29
N ARG A 109 -21.00 10.22 -9.75
CA ARG A 109 -21.83 9.39 -10.64
C ARG A 109 -21.24 9.23 -12.04
N SER A 110 -20.42 10.19 -12.48
CA SER A 110 -19.73 10.11 -13.77
C SER A 110 -18.57 9.13 -13.77
N PHE A 111 -18.02 8.79 -12.58
CA PHE A 111 -17.09 7.67 -12.47
C PHE A 111 -17.84 6.39 -12.82
N ARG A 112 -17.54 5.88 -14.01
CA ARG A 112 -17.98 4.56 -14.44
C ARG A 112 -17.16 3.53 -13.68
N ALA A 113 -17.76 2.38 -13.42
CA ALA A 113 -16.99 1.22 -13.01
C ALA A 113 -15.89 1.00 -14.07
N VAL A 114 -14.67 0.79 -13.59
CA VAL A 114 -13.56 0.40 -14.47
C VAL A 114 -13.93 -0.97 -15.02
N ASP A 115 -14.12 -1.07 -16.33
CA ASP A 115 -14.34 -2.37 -16.97
C ASP A 115 -12.99 -3.08 -17.22
N GLU A 116 -13.08 -4.37 -17.53
CA GLU A 116 -11.92 -5.23 -17.76
C GLU A 116 -11.03 -4.68 -18.88
N GLN A 117 -11.66 -4.11 -19.93
CA GLN A 117 -10.96 -3.53 -21.07
C GLN A 117 -10.15 -2.31 -20.68
N THR A 118 -10.71 -1.40 -19.89
CA THR A 118 -10.04 -0.18 -19.42
C THR A 118 -8.85 -0.55 -18.54
N LEU A 119 -9.03 -1.50 -17.62
CA LEU A 119 -7.95 -1.98 -16.77
C LEU A 119 -6.80 -2.57 -17.59
N GLN A 120 -7.10 -3.43 -18.57
CA GLN A 120 -6.07 -4.03 -19.42
C GLN A 120 -5.43 -3.02 -20.39
N ASN A 121 -6.16 -2.00 -20.85
CA ASN A 121 -5.59 -0.93 -21.66
C ASN A 121 -4.57 -0.11 -20.86
N GLU A 122 -4.87 0.26 -19.61
CA GLU A 122 -3.91 0.98 -18.75
C GLU A 122 -2.71 0.11 -18.37
N LEU A 123 -2.94 -1.19 -18.14
CA LEU A 123 -1.87 -2.17 -17.97
C LEU A 123 -0.92 -2.18 -19.18
N MET A 124 -1.47 -2.28 -20.38
CA MET A 124 -0.67 -2.33 -21.61
C MET A 124 0.10 -1.03 -21.83
N LYS A 125 -0.48 0.13 -21.54
CA LYS A 125 0.25 1.41 -21.57
C LYS A 125 1.43 1.40 -20.60
N PHE A 126 1.23 0.93 -19.37
CA PHE A 126 2.28 0.85 -18.36
C PHE A 126 3.43 -0.10 -18.79
N ILE A 127 3.10 -1.27 -19.33
CA ILE A 127 4.08 -2.22 -19.86
C ILE A 127 4.83 -1.62 -21.07
N CYS A 128 4.11 -1.00 -22.00
CA CYS A 128 4.70 -0.45 -23.21
C CYS A 128 5.56 0.79 -22.93
N SER A 129 5.22 1.61 -21.92
CA SER A 129 6.07 2.75 -21.54
C SER A 129 7.43 2.31 -21.03
N ASP A 130 7.48 1.22 -20.27
CA ASP A 130 8.73 0.67 -19.72
C ASP A 130 9.66 0.13 -20.84
N LEU A 131 9.08 -0.54 -21.83
CA LEU A 131 9.82 -1.11 -22.97
C LEU A 131 10.37 -0.07 -23.94
N LEU A 132 9.70 1.08 -24.09
CA LEU A 132 10.09 2.12 -25.06
C LEU A 132 11.24 3.02 -24.57
N LEU A 133 11.60 2.97 -23.29
CA LEU A 133 12.67 3.79 -22.72
C LEU A 133 14.08 3.39 -23.19
N HIS A 134 14.23 2.26 -23.89
CA HIS A 134 15.56 1.70 -24.16
C HIS A 134 16.17 2.06 -25.53
N GLU A 135 15.42 2.66 -26.46
CA GLU A 135 15.92 2.86 -27.85
C GLU A 135 15.88 4.29 -28.41
N SER A 136 15.34 5.29 -27.71
CA SER A 136 15.30 6.65 -28.30
C SER A 136 15.45 7.77 -27.30
N SER A 137 16.62 8.44 -27.33
CA SER A 137 16.87 9.74 -26.73
C SER A 137 16.09 10.89 -27.40
N VAL A 138 14.87 10.65 -27.86
CA VAL A 138 14.03 11.67 -28.50
C VAL A 138 13.18 12.32 -27.42
N GLU A 139 13.64 13.49 -27.02
CA GLU A 139 12.97 14.41 -26.11
C GLU A 139 11.50 14.63 -26.53
N HIS A 140 10.58 14.66 -25.55
CA HIS A 140 9.19 15.12 -25.64
C HIS A 140 8.09 14.11 -25.99
N ILE A 141 7.87 13.09 -25.14
CA ILE A 141 6.49 12.72 -24.77
C ILE A 141 6.43 12.49 -23.25
N ASN A 142 6.23 13.59 -22.51
CA ASN A 142 6.05 13.62 -21.05
C ASN A 142 4.67 13.08 -20.64
N SER A 143 4.52 11.77 -20.67
CA SER A 143 3.70 11.11 -19.65
C SER A 143 4.35 9.78 -19.35
N GLU A 144 5.43 9.82 -18.56
CA GLU A 144 5.81 8.68 -17.76
C GLU A 144 4.59 8.36 -16.89
N SER A 145 3.73 7.48 -17.39
CA SER A 145 2.78 6.78 -16.55
C SER A 145 3.65 5.88 -15.69
N ASP A 146 4.01 6.35 -14.50
CA ASP A 146 4.67 5.61 -13.42
C ASP A 146 3.82 4.43 -12.89
N GLY A 147 2.71 4.14 -13.56
CA GLY A 147 1.77 3.09 -13.19
C GLY A 147 0.72 3.57 -12.20
N GLU A 148 0.70 4.85 -11.83
CA GLU A 148 -0.35 5.41 -10.97
C GLU A 148 -1.74 5.22 -11.58
N ASP A 149 -1.90 5.44 -12.88
CA ASP A 149 -3.18 5.24 -13.58
C ASP A 149 -3.63 3.77 -13.55
N PHE A 150 -2.71 2.84 -13.81
CA PHE A 150 -2.98 1.41 -13.70
C PHE A 150 -3.29 0.99 -12.25
N CYS A 151 -2.51 1.46 -11.28
CA CYS A 151 -2.71 1.21 -9.85
C CYS A 151 -4.06 1.76 -9.36
N LEU A 152 -4.46 2.93 -9.83
CA LEU A 152 -5.76 3.52 -9.57
C LEU A 152 -6.87 2.65 -10.16
N CYS A 153 -6.77 2.27 -11.44
CA CYS A 153 -7.71 1.36 -12.09
C CYS A 153 -7.83 0.03 -11.35
N LEU A 154 -6.71 -0.52 -10.86
CA LEU A 154 -6.68 -1.78 -10.12
C LEU A 154 -7.37 -1.63 -8.74
N LYS A 155 -7.04 -0.60 -7.96
CA LYS A 155 -7.63 -0.37 -6.63
C LYS A 155 -9.11 0.00 -6.68
N VAL A 156 -9.50 0.85 -7.63
CA VAL A 156 -10.89 1.26 -7.82
C VAL A 156 -11.67 0.11 -8.44
N GLY A 157 -11.12 -0.53 -9.46
CA GLY A 157 -11.73 -1.67 -10.15
C GLY A 157 -11.96 -2.84 -9.20
N ALA A 158 -10.93 -3.37 -8.56
CA ALA A 158 -11.03 -4.54 -7.68
C ALA A 158 -12.06 -4.36 -6.55
N ARG A 159 -12.22 -3.13 -6.04
CA ARG A 159 -13.19 -2.83 -4.97
C ARG A 159 -14.60 -2.55 -5.45
N VAL A 160 -14.75 -1.97 -6.65
CA VAL A 160 -16.05 -1.62 -7.23
C VAL A 160 -16.61 -2.78 -8.07
N GLY A 161 -15.85 -3.88 -8.21
CA GLY A 161 -16.28 -5.12 -8.85
C GLY A 161 -15.83 -5.27 -10.30
N ALA A 162 -14.82 -4.52 -10.74
CA ALA A 162 -14.07 -4.88 -11.93
C ALA A 162 -13.46 -6.26 -11.70
N ASN A 163 -13.74 -7.18 -12.62
CA ASN A 163 -13.17 -8.50 -12.57
C ASN A 163 -11.69 -8.39 -12.95
N VAL A 164 -10.78 -8.39 -11.97
CA VAL A 164 -9.32 -8.40 -12.23
C VAL A 164 -8.91 -9.68 -13.00
N ASP A 165 -9.68 -10.74 -12.80
CA ASP A 165 -9.62 -12.00 -13.55
C ASP A 165 -10.38 -11.95 -14.88
N GLY A 166 -10.86 -10.77 -15.26
CA GLY A 166 -11.52 -10.49 -16.51
C GLY A 166 -10.64 -10.81 -17.70
N LEU A 167 -11.17 -11.61 -18.62
CA LEU A 167 -10.47 -11.97 -19.84
C LEU A 167 -10.69 -10.88 -20.89
N VAL A 168 -9.60 -10.28 -21.35
CA VAL A 168 -9.54 -9.45 -22.55
C VAL A 168 -8.59 -10.16 -23.51
N ASP A 169 -9.05 -10.41 -24.73
CA ASP A 169 -8.33 -11.23 -25.73
C ASP A 169 -7.90 -12.60 -25.19
N GLY A 170 -8.76 -13.19 -24.34
CA GLY A 170 -8.52 -14.50 -23.73
C GLY A 170 -7.44 -14.51 -22.64
N LYS A 171 -6.91 -13.37 -22.21
CA LYS A 171 -5.89 -13.27 -21.16
C LYS A 171 -6.39 -12.45 -19.98
N THR A 172 -5.98 -12.82 -18.77
CA THR A 172 -6.15 -11.96 -17.59
C THR A 172 -5.06 -10.90 -17.54
N ALA A 173 -5.25 -9.86 -16.72
CA ALA A 173 -4.22 -8.85 -16.45
C ALA A 173 -2.91 -9.49 -15.97
N LEU A 174 -2.99 -10.51 -15.09
CA LEU A 174 -1.81 -11.22 -14.61
C LEU A 174 -1.09 -12.00 -15.72
N MET A 175 -1.83 -12.66 -16.62
CA MET A 175 -1.22 -13.37 -17.75
C MET A 175 -0.46 -12.40 -18.65
N GLN A 176 -1.02 -11.21 -18.92
CA GLN A 176 -0.33 -10.19 -19.69
C GLN A 176 0.94 -9.69 -18.98
N ALA A 177 0.88 -9.45 -17.67
CA ALA A 177 2.03 -9.06 -16.86
C ALA A 177 3.17 -10.11 -16.91
N ILE A 178 2.83 -11.40 -16.82
CA ILE A 178 3.77 -12.50 -16.94
C ILE A 178 4.40 -12.53 -18.34
N CYS A 179 3.58 -12.39 -19.40
CA CYS A 179 4.10 -12.34 -20.77
C CYS A 179 5.07 -11.18 -20.99
N ALA A 180 4.86 -10.05 -20.31
CA ALA A 180 5.73 -8.88 -20.38
C ALA A 180 6.95 -8.96 -19.44
N THR A 181 7.04 -9.98 -18.59
CA THR A 181 8.08 -10.11 -17.54
C THR A 181 8.19 -8.91 -16.60
N ASN A 182 7.10 -8.16 -16.42
CA ASN A 182 7.10 -6.99 -15.55
C ASN A 182 6.73 -7.40 -14.12
N MET A 183 7.76 -7.60 -13.29
CA MET A 183 7.60 -8.07 -11.90
C MET A 183 6.82 -7.11 -11.01
N ASP A 184 6.93 -5.81 -11.25
CA ASP A 184 6.23 -4.80 -10.45
C ASP A 184 4.72 -4.87 -10.70
N VAL A 185 4.30 -5.00 -11.97
CA VAL A 185 2.90 -5.28 -12.30
C VAL A 185 2.42 -6.59 -11.71
N MET A 186 3.20 -7.67 -11.87
CA MET A 186 2.81 -8.98 -11.35
C MET A 186 2.53 -8.93 -9.85
N LYS A 187 3.38 -8.22 -9.10
CA LYS A 187 3.20 -8.00 -7.67
C LYS A 187 1.95 -7.17 -7.38
N MET A 188 1.76 -6.04 -8.07
CA MET A 188 0.57 -5.20 -7.90
C MET A 188 -0.73 -5.97 -8.13
N VAL A 189 -0.81 -6.75 -9.22
CA VAL A 189 -1.98 -7.56 -9.56
C VAL A 189 -2.19 -8.71 -8.56
N ALA A 190 -1.12 -9.36 -8.10
CA ALA A 190 -1.22 -10.44 -7.11
C ALA A 190 -1.67 -9.94 -5.72
N GLU A 191 -1.21 -8.76 -5.30
CA GLU A 191 -1.59 -8.16 -4.01
C GLU A 191 -3.09 -7.82 -3.92
N GLU A 192 -3.73 -7.55 -5.06
CA GLU A 192 -5.17 -7.26 -5.14
C GLU A 192 -6.04 -8.54 -5.20
N GLY A 193 -5.45 -9.73 -5.03
CA GLY A 193 -6.17 -10.98 -4.80
C GLY A 193 -6.64 -11.72 -6.08
N THR A 194 -5.97 -11.46 -7.20
CA THR A 194 -6.23 -12.11 -8.50
C THR A 194 -6.17 -13.65 -8.40
N ASP A 195 -7.12 -14.35 -9.03
CA ASP A 195 -7.15 -15.82 -9.03
C ASP A 195 -6.13 -16.40 -10.02
N LEU A 196 -5.08 -16.97 -9.45
CA LEU A 196 -4.00 -17.64 -10.18
C LEU A 196 -4.45 -18.90 -10.94
N LYS A 197 -5.67 -19.39 -10.72
CA LYS A 197 -6.20 -20.60 -11.36
C LYS A 197 -7.03 -20.31 -12.60
N VAL A 198 -7.24 -19.04 -12.94
CA VAL A 198 -7.98 -18.65 -14.14
C VAL A 198 -7.20 -19.16 -15.34
N LYS A 199 -7.91 -19.85 -16.24
CA LYS A 199 -7.33 -20.37 -17.48
C LYS A 199 -7.52 -19.34 -18.59
N ALA A 200 -6.54 -19.27 -19.48
CA ALA A 200 -6.68 -18.46 -20.68
C ALA A 200 -7.92 -18.92 -21.45
N GLY A 201 -8.70 -17.96 -21.96
CA GLY A 201 -9.83 -18.25 -22.82
C GLY A 201 -9.35 -18.92 -24.11
N GLU A 202 -10.17 -19.82 -24.66
CA GLU A 202 -9.93 -20.31 -26.02
C GLU A 202 -9.96 -19.11 -26.96
N ALA A 203 -8.85 -18.86 -27.65
CA ALA A 203 -8.77 -17.82 -28.66
C ALA A 203 -9.91 -18.07 -29.67
N GLN A 204 -10.88 -17.14 -29.72
CA GLN A 204 -11.92 -17.20 -30.74
C GLN A 204 -11.20 -17.22 -32.09
N PRO A 205 -11.47 -18.21 -32.96
CA PRO A 205 -10.83 -18.25 -34.27
C PRO A 205 -11.15 -16.93 -34.96
N GLU A 206 -10.12 -16.14 -35.25
CA GLU A 206 -10.33 -14.84 -35.86
C GLU A 206 -11.16 -15.02 -37.14
N PRO A 207 -12.22 -14.21 -37.33
CA PRO A 207 -13.02 -14.31 -38.53
C PRO A 207 -12.09 -14.13 -39.73
N GLU A 208 -12.04 -15.13 -40.62
CA GLU A 208 -11.11 -15.19 -41.76
C GLU A 208 -11.25 -14.00 -42.75
N SER A 209 -12.18 -13.09 -42.50
CA SER A 209 -12.58 -11.97 -43.33
C SER A 209 -11.62 -10.76 -43.32
N ASN A 210 -10.52 -10.78 -42.56
CA ASN A 210 -9.66 -9.58 -42.41
C ASN A 210 -8.14 -9.84 -42.55
N ARG A 211 -7.72 -10.89 -43.27
CA ARG A 211 -6.30 -11.26 -43.44
C ARG A 211 -5.43 -10.24 -44.20
N ASP A 212 -6.03 -9.22 -44.82
CA ASP A 212 -5.29 -8.23 -45.62
C ASP A 212 -5.10 -6.87 -44.92
N GLN A 213 -5.60 -6.70 -43.68
CA GLN A 213 -5.25 -5.52 -42.89
C GLN A 213 -3.97 -5.80 -42.10
N PRO A 214 -2.96 -4.93 -42.17
CA PRO A 214 -1.77 -5.07 -41.33
C PRO A 214 -2.25 -5.04 -39.88
N THR A 215 -2.12 -6.18 -39.21
CA THR A 215 -2.36 -6.30 -37.78
C THR A 215 -1.51 -5.25 -37.07
N THR A 216 -2.05 -4.67 -36.01
CA THR A 216 -1.39 -3.63 -35.23
C THR A 216 0.06 -4.02 -34.91
N ASP A 217 0.97 -3.05 -34.84
CA ASP A 217 2.40 -3.27 -34.51
C ASP A 217 2.60 -4.18 -33.28
N PHE A 218 1.62 -4.18 -32.38
CA PHE A 218 1.52 -5.04 -31.22
C PHE A 218 1.47 -6.56 -31.53
N ASP A 219 0.76 -6.99 -32.58
CA ASP A 219 0.68 -8.41 -32.95
C ASP A 219 1.98 -8.91 -33.58
N GLN A 220 2.65 -8.04 -34.34
CA GLN A 220 4.01 -8.32 -34.83
C GLN A 220 5.02 -8.35 -33.68
N TRP A 221 4.87 -7.48 -32.68
CA TRP A 221 5.65 -7.51 -31.45
C TRP A 221 5.42 -8.83 -30.69
N LEU A 222 4.18 -9.27 -30.48
CA LEU A 222 3.84 -10.50 -29.75
C LEU A 222 4.37 -11.76 -30.46
N VAL A 223 4.36 -11.79 -31.79
CA VAL A 223 4.93 -12.89 -32.59
C VAL A 223 6.46 -12.89 -32.53
N ARG A 224 7.10 -11.71 -32.51
CA ARG A 224 8.55 -11.56 -32.37
C ARG A 224 9.03 -11.95 -30.96
N ASP A 225 8.26 -11.60 -29.93
CA ASP A 225 8.60 -11.83 -28.53
C ASP A 225 8.20 -13.21 -27.99
N ARG A 226 7.37 -13.97 -28.72
CA ARG A 226 7.17 -15.41 -28.46
C ARG A 226 8.48 -16.22 -28.44
N LEU A 227 9.52 -15.78 -29.15
CA LEU A 227 10.86 -16.35 -29.04
C LEU A 227 11.56 -15.99 -27.72
N ASN A 228 11.32 -14.78 -27.20
CA ASN A 228 11.86 -14.32 -25.92
C ASN A 228 11.17 -15.01 -24.74
N VAL A 229 9.87 -15.31 -24.80
CA VAL A 229 9.14 -16.07 -23.76
C VAL A 229 9.75 -17.46 -23.53
N LEU A 230 10.24 -18.13 -24.58
CA LEU A 230 10.96 -19.40 -24.44
C LEU A 230 12.36 -19.22 -23.85
N GLN A 231 13.05 -18.12 -24.15
CA GLN A 231 14.30 -17.76 -23.48
C GLN A 231 14.10 -17.37 -22.01
N ILE A 232 12.96 -16.75 -21.67
CA ILE A 232 12.56 -16.41 -20.30
C ILE A 232 12.18 -17.67 -19.53
N ALA A 233 11.45 -18.63 -20.10
CA ALA A 233 11.23 -19.93 -19.49
C ALA A 233 12.57 -20.65 -19.18
N SER A 234 13.58 -20.44 -20.02
CA SER A 234 14.94 -20.95 -19.81
C SER A 234 15.78 -20.15 -18.80
N ARG A 235 15.40 -18.91 -18.48
CA ARG A 235 15.99 -18.06 -17.41
C ARG A 235 15.19 -18.09 -16.11
N SER A 236 13.94 -18.52 -16.17
CA SER A 236 13.03 -18.66 -15.03
C SER A 236 13.59 -19.61 -13.98
N THR A 237 14.39 -20.61 -14.37
CA THR A 237 15.13 -21.50 -13.45
C THR A 237 16.05 -20.76 -12.48
N GLU A 238 16.50 -19.54 -12.80
CA GLU A 238 17.32 -18.70 -11.92
C GLU A 238 16.48 -17.74 -11.05
N LEU A 239 15.21 -17.51 -11.39
CA LEU A 239 14.28 -16.63 -10.65
C LEU A 239 13.55 -17.35 -9.50
N TYR A 240 13.59 -18.69 -9.45
CA TYR A 240 13.00 -19.49 -8.36
C TYR A 240 13.61 -19.17 -6.98
N ASP A 241 14.84 -18.63 -6.93
CA ASP A 241 15.53 -18.30 -5.68
C ASP A 241 15.15 -16.92 -5.10
N LEU A 242 14.46 -16.06 -5.87
CA LEU A 242 14.14 -14.68 -5.47
C LEU A 242 12.65 -14.42 -5.21
N MET A 243 11.77 -15.38 -5.52
CA MET A 243 10.33 -15.23 -5.31
C MET A 243 9.87 -15.70 -3.93
N PRO A 244 8.86 -15.05 -3.31
CA PRO A 244 8.26 -15.55 -2.09
C PRO A 244 7.68 -16.95 -2.33
N ALA A 245 7.91 -17.87 -1.39
CA ALA A 245 7.65 -19.30 -1.55
C ALA A 245 6.20 -19.66 -1.94
N ASN A 246 5.23 -18.75 -1.69
CA ASN A 246 3.84 -18.97 -2.07
C ASN A 246 3.56 -18.83 -3.58
N LEU A 247 4.38 -18.08 -4.31
CA LEU A 247 4.20 -17.81 -5.74
C LEU A 247 4.87 -18.89 -6.61
N ASN A 248 5.99 -19.43 -6.15
CA ASN A 248 6.74 -20.50 -6.82
C ASN A 248 5.90 -21.77 -7.04
N ASP A 249 5.25 -22.24 -5.97
CA ASP A 249 4.39 -23.44 -6.00
C ASP A 249 3.22 -23.33 -6.99
N HIS A 250 2.79 -22.10 -7.31
CA HIS A 250 1.72 -21.86 -8.28
C HIS A 250 2.22 -21.76 -9.71
N LEU A 251 3.39 -21.15 -9.93
CA LEU A 251 3.99 -21.08 -11.27
C LEU A 251 4.42 -22.47 -11.76
N GLU A 252 4.99 -23.33 -10.89
CA GLU A 252 5.30 -24.71 -11.26
C GLU A 252 4.07 -25.50 -11.72
N ARG A 253 2.90 -25.25 -11.14
CA ARG A 253 1.64 -25.89 -11.55
C ARG A 253 1.09 -25.36 -12.87
N LEU A 254 1.34 -24.09 -13.19
CA LEU A 254 0.90 -23.48 -14.45
C LEU A 254 1.78 -23.92 -15.63
N PHE A 255 3.10 -24.07 -15.43
CA PHE A 255 4.03 -24.45 -16.49
C PHE A 255 4.15 -25.97 -16.71
N ASN A 256 3.86 -26.81 -15.72
CA ASN A 256 3.89 -28.27 -15.88
C ASN A 256 2.68 -28.88 -16.64
N PHE A 257 1.77 -28.06 -17.17
CA PHE A 257 0.58 -28.52 -17.91
C PHE A 257 0.71 -28.50 -19.44
N SER A 258 1.92 -28.29 -19.98
CA SER A 258 2.17 -28.36 -21.42
C SER A 258 3.11 -29.53 -21.77
N TYR A 259 2.59 -30.76 -21.72
CA TYR A 259 3.02 -31.91 -22.53
C TYR A 259 1.85 -32.86 -22.78
#